data_AF-A0A955MZX4-F1
#
_entry.id   AF-A0A955MZX4-F1
#
_cell.length_a   1.000
_cell.length_b   1.000
_cell.length_c   1.000
_cell.angle_alpha   90.00
_cell.angle_beta   90.00
_cell.angle_gamma   90.00
#
_symmetry.space_group_name_H-M   'P 1'
#
loop_
_entity.id
_entity.type
_entity.pdbx_description
1 polymer ?
#
loop_
_entity_poly.entity_id
_entity_poly.type
_entity_poly.pdbx_seq_one_letter_code
_entity_poly.pdbx_strand_id
1 'polypeptide(L)'
;MFKKSGFTLIELLIVIAIILILIAIALPNFLDAQARAKVVKSEGDMKSMTLAIESYFLDWKDYFRSWQINKMTTPIAYMSTLPEDPFGPIKDSDYGYGSVLNAYGSPIKKFYIYHGPDVYDPNPLM
;
A
#
# COMPACT_ATOMS: atom_id res chain seq x y z
N MET A 1 -24.15 35.69 -41.21
CA MET A 1 -24.14 36.04 -39.77
C MET A 1 -24.62 34.81 -39.00
N PHE A 2 -23.72 34.05 -38.38
CA PHE A 2 -24.08 32.81 -37.68
C PHE A 2 -24.74 33.16 -36.33
N LYS A 3 -25.99 32.73 -36.16
CA LYS A 3 -26.74 32.91 -34.91
C LYS A 3 -26.05 32.07 -33.84
N LYS A 4 -25.46 32.71 -32.83
CA LYS A 4 -24.90 31.98 -31.68
C LYS A 4 -26.07 31.39 -30.89
N SER A 5 -26.18 30.06 -30.89
CA SER A 5 -27.11 29.36 -30.00
C SER A 5 -26.54 29.40 -28.58
N GLY A 6 -27.29 29.99 -27.65
CA GLY A 6 -26.92 30.00 -26.23
C GLY A 6 -27.31 28.67 -25.57
N PHE A 7 -26.48 28.20 -24.64
CA PHE A 7 -26.77 27.01 -23.83
C PHE A 7 -27.87 27.33 -22.82
N THR A 8 -28.85 26.45 -22.65
CA THR A 8 -29.90 26.64 -21.65
C THR A 8 -29.43 26.14 -20.28
N LEU A 9 -29.90 26.79 -19.21
CA LEU A 9 -29.59 26.34 -17.84
C LEU A 9 -30.14 24.94 -17.56
N ILE A 10 -31.26 24.59 -18.18
CA ILE A 10 -31.88 23.28 -17.99
C ILE A 10 -31.10 22.14 -18.67
N GLU A 11 -30.51 22.40 -19.85
CA GLU A 11 -29.60 21.45 -20.50
C GLU A 11 -28.40 21.16 -19.59
N LEU A 12 -27.83 22.20 -18.95
CA LEU A 12 -26.74 21.99 -17.99
C LEU A 12 -27.18 21.14 -16.80
N LEU A 13 -28.36 21.43 -16.27
CA LEU A 13 -28.88 20.82 -15.05
C LEU A 13 -29.14 19.32 -15.23
N ILE A 14 -29.69 18.92 -16.37
CA ILE A 14 -29.92 17.51 -16.67
C ILE A 14 -28.59 16.76 -16.82
N VAL A 15 -27.59 17.39 -17.45
CA VAL A 15 -26.27 16.78 -17.64
C VAL A 15 -25.58 16.50 -16.31
N ILE A 16 -25.55 17.47 -15.39
CA ILE A 16 -24.94 17.25 -14.07
C ILE A 16 -25.71 16.22 -13.26
N ALA A 17 -27.05 16.17 -13.39
CA ALA A 17 -27.86 15.17 -12.70
C ALA A 17 -27.49 13.75 -13.12
N ILE A 18 -27.30 13.52 -14.42
CA ILE A 18 -26.87 12.20 -14.94
C ILE A 18 -25.45 11.85 -14.46
N ILE A 19 -24.51 12.80 -14.50
CA ILE A 19 -23.13 12.57 -14.02
C ILE A 19 -23.12 12.16 -12.54
N LEU A 20 -23.91 12.81 -11.70
CA LEU A 20 -23.99 12.50 -10.28
C LEU A 20 -24.54 11.09 -10.02
N ILE A 21 -25.55 10.66 -10.78
CA ILE A 21 -26.09 9.29 -10.69
C ILE A 21 -25.02 8.26 -11.05
N LEU A 22 -24.24 8.51 -12.11
CA LEU A 22 -23.17 7.61 -12.53
C LEU A 22 -22.06 7.53 -11.47
N ILE A 23 -21.63 8.66 -10.91
CA ILE A 23 -20.59 8.70 -9.87
C ILE A 23 -21.07 7.99 -8.60
N ALA A 24 -22.33 8.16 -8.20
CA ALA A 24 -22.87 7.52 -7.00
C ALA A 24 -22.74 5.98 -7.03
N ILE A 25 -22.89 5.36 -8.21
CA ILE A 25 -22.75 3.91 -8.38
C ILE A 25 -21.29 3.52 -8.61
N ALA A 26 -20.54 4.32 -9.38
CA ALA A 26 -19.17 3.98 -9.76
C ALA A 26 -18.16 4.14 -8.62
N LEU A 27 -18.32 5.16 -7.77
CA LEU A 27 -17.35 5.52 -6.74
C LEU A 27 -17.13 4.43 -5.68
N PRO A 28 -18.16 3.81 -5.05
CA PRO A 28 -17.91 2.76 -4.06
C PRO A 28 -17.19 1.55 -4.67
N ASN A 29 -17.58 1.12 -5.87
CA ASN A 29 -16.91 0.03 -6.56
C ASN A 29 -15.45 0.38 -6.91
N PHE A 30 -15.18 1.64 -7.27
CA PHE A 30 -13.82 2.11 -7.55
C PHE A 30 -12.95 2.10 -6.29
N LEU A 31 -13.47 2.52 -5.13
CA LEU A 31 -12.74 2.49 -3.86
C LEU A 31 -12.40 1.05 -3.45
N ASP A 32 -13.36 0.12 -3.57
CA ASP A 32 -13.13 -1.30 -3.28
C ASP A 32 -12.10 -1.91 -4.23
N ALA A 33 -12.17 -1.58 -5.52
CA ALA A 33 -11.19 -2.03 -6.51
C ALA A 33 -9.79 -1.49 -6.21
N GLN A 34 -9.69 -0.23 -5.77
CA GLN A 34 -8.42 0.37 -5.36
C GLN A 34 -7.85 -0.34 -4.13
N ALA A 35 -8.66 -0.65 -3.12
CA ALA A 35 -8.23 -1.40 -1.95
C ALA A 35 -7.72 -2.79 -2.32
N ARG A 36 -8.45 -3.54 -3.15
CA ARG A 36 -8.00 -4.85 -3.66
C ARG A 36 -6.70 -4.75 -4.45
N ALA A 37 -6.53 -3.73 -5.29
CA ALA A 37 -5.29 -3.53 -6.04
C ALA A 37 -4.09 -3.29 -5.12
N LYS A 38 -4.27 -2.56 -4.01
CA LYS A 38 -3.22 -2.37 -3.00
C LYS A 38 -2.82 -3.69 -2.33
N VAL A 39 -3.79 -4.54 -1.97
CA VAL A 39 -3.53 -5.87 -1.40
C VAL A 39 -2.71 -6.74 -2.36
N VAL A 40 -3.15 -6.83 -3.63
CA VAL A 40 -2.43 -7.61 -4.66
C VAL A 40 -1.02 -7.08 -4.88
N LYS A 41 -0.83 -5.76 -4.85
CA LYS A 41 0.50 -5.15 -4.92
C LYS A 41 1.37 -5.60 -3.73
N SER A 42 0.86 -5.49 -2.49
CA SER A 42 1.58 -5.94 -1.30
C SER A 42 1.97 -7.42 -1.38
N GLU A 43 1.09 -8.29 -1.87
CA GLU A 43 1.41 -9.70 -2.08
C GLU A 43 2.54 -9.92 -3.11
N GLY A 44 2.53 -9.17 -4.21
CA GLY A 44 3.60 -9.21 -5.22
C GLY A 44 4.93 -8.71 -4.68
N ASP A 45 4.89 -7.64 -3.88
CA ASP A 45 6.06 -7.07 -3.22
C ASP A 45 6.66 -8.07 -2.20
N MET A 46 5.83 -8.73 -1.39
CA MET A 46 6.27 -9.77 -0.46
C MET A 46 6.95 -10.94 -1.17
N LYS A 47 6.38 -11.44 -2.28
CA LYS A 47 7.01 -12.51 -3.08
C LYS A 47 8.37 -12.08 -3.63
N SER A 48 8.47 -10.84 -4.11
CA SER A 48 9.73 -10.28 -4.61
C SER A 48 10.79 -10.20 -3.50
N MET A 49 10.37 -9.83 -2.28
CA MET A 49 11.24 -9.83 -1.12
C MET A 49 11.69 -11.24 -0.71
N THR A 50 10.78 -12.23 -0.71
CA THR A 50 11.13 -13.63 -0.42
C THR A 50 12.23 -14.14 -1.35
N LEU A 51 12.06 -13.92 -2.66
CA LEU A 51 13.07 -14.31 -3.66
C LEU A 51 14.43 -13.64 -3.41
N ALA A 52 14.42 -12.37 -3.02
CA ALA A 52 15.65 -11.64 -2.71
C ALA A 52 16.31 -12.16 -1.41
N ILE A 53 15.53 -12.51 -0.38
CA ILE A 53 16.03 -13.13 0.86
C ILE A 53 16.63 -14.50 0.57
N GLU A 54 15.95 -15.33 -0.22
CA GLU A 54 16.44 -16.64 -0.64
C GLU A 54 17.76 -16.53 -1.42
N SER A 55 17.83 -15.57 -2.34
CA SER A 55 19.06 -15.30 -3.11
C SER A 55 20.22 -14.87 -2.20
N TYR A 56 19.95 -14.03 -1.18
CA TYR A 56 20.93 -13.68 -0.16
C TYR A 56 21.40 -14.91 0.62
N PHE A 57 20.46 -15.77 1.03
CA PHE A 57 20.80 -16.99 1.75
C PHE A 57 21.68 -17.94 0.93
N LEU A 58 21.46 -18.05 -0.38
CA LEU A 58 22.30 -18.88 -1.25
C LEU A 58 23.76 -18.43 -1.28
N ASP A 59 24.00 -17.12 -1.26
CA ASP A 59 25.35 -16.55 -1.29
C ASP A 59 26.05 -16.61 0.07
N TRP A 60 25.32 -16.26 1.14
CA TRP A 60 25.91 -16.04 2.47
C TRP A 60 25.69 -17.20 3.45
N LYS A 61 24.80 -18.15 3.12
CA LYS A 61 24.36 -19.27 3.97
C LYS A 61 23.81 -18.87 5.34
N ASP A 62 23.35 -17.62 5.46
CA ASP A 62 22.77 -17.05 6.66
C ASP A 62 21.70 -16.04 6.29
N TYR A 63 20.78 -15.76 7.21
CA TYR A 63 19.77 -14.71 7.05
C TYR A 63 20.25 -13.41 7.70
N PHE A 64 20.00 -12.28 7.04
CA PHE A 64 20.28 -10.98 7.64
C PHE A 64 19.26 -10.66 8.73
N ARG A 65 19.67 -9.89 9.75
CA ARG A 65 18.75 -9.45 10.82
C ARG A 65 17.81 -8.37 10.30
N SER A 66 16.61 -8.26 10.88
CA SER A 66 15.59 -7.32 10.42
C SER A 66 16.14 -5.92 10.19
N TRP A 67 16.90 -5.34 11.12
CA TRP A 67 17.53 -4.01 11.01
C TRP A 67 18.60 -3.85 9.91
N GLN A 68 18.95 -4.90 9.17
CA GLN A 68 19.97 -4.92 8.11
C GLN A 68 19.39 -5.07 6.70
N ILE A 69 18.10 -4.75 6.50
CA ILE A 69 17.41 -4.77 5.20
C ILE A 69 18.16 -4.10 4.04
N ASN A 70 19.00 -3.11 4.32
CA ASN A 70 19.82 -2.42 3.31
C ASN A 70 20.80 -3.38 2.60
N LYS A 71 21.09 -4.55 3.19
CA LYS A 71 21.87 -5.62 2.57
C LYS A 71 21.21 -6.26 1.35
N MET A 72 19.90 -6.05 1.16
CA MET A 72 19.17 -6.55 -0.01
C MET A 72 19.43 -5.70 -1.28
N THR A 73 19.84 -4.44 -1.11
CA THR A 73 20.07 -3.51 -2.23
C THR A 73 21.54 -3.13 -2.39
N THR A 74 22.34 -3.22 -1.32
CA THR A 74 23.77 -2.85 -1.32
C THR A 74 24.57 -3.73 -0.34
N PRO A 75 25.79 -4.18 -0.65
CA PRO A 75 26.60 -3.92 -1.85
C PRO A 75 26.29 -4.83 -3.05
N ILE A 76 25.66 -5.98 -2.83
CA ILE A 76 25.13 -6.85 -3.89
C ILE A 76 23.61 -6.66 -3.90
N ALA A 77 23.05 -6.32 -5.06
CA ALA A 77 21.63 -6.06 -5.19
C ALA A 77 20.87 -7.36 -5.49
N TYR A 78 20.19 -7.90 -4.47
CA TYR A 78 19.24 -9.00 -4.60
C TYR A 78 17.85 -8.52 -5.04
N MET A 79 17.59 -7.23 -4.85
CA MET A 79 16.45 -6.52 -5.44
C MET A 79 16.84 -5.08 -5.79
N SER A 80 16.18 -4.50 -6.79
CA SER A 80 16.48 -3.15 -7.29
C SER A 80 16.14 -2.04 -6.30
N THR A 81 15.00 -2.15 -5.63
CA THR A 81 14.50 -1.17 -4.66
C THR A 81 13.63 -1.87 -3.63
N LEU A 82 13.71 -1.45 -2.38
CA LEU A 82 12.78 -1.92 -1.35
C LEU A 82 11.37 -1.41 -1.66
N PRO A 83 10.36 -2.29 -1.70
CA PRO A 83 9.01 -1.88 -2.03
C PRO A 83 8.42 -1.00 -0.91
N GLU A 84 7.55 -0.08 -1.30
CA GLU A 84 6.88 0.84 -0.38
C GLU A 84 5.47 0.36 -0.07
N ASP A 85 5.10 0.44 1.21
CA ASP A 85 3.77 0.10 1.69
C ASP A 85 2.68 0.93 0.96
N PRO A 86 1.77 0.29 0.20
CA PRO A 86 0.68 0.98 -0.50
C PRO A 86 -0.42 1.54 0.42
N PHE A 87 -0.43 1.18 1.70
CA PHE A 87 -1.34 1.72 2.71
C PHE A 87 -0.83 3.02 3.36
N GLY A 88 0.43 3.39 3.08
CA GLY A 88 1.05 4.63 3.51
C GLY A 88 1.96 4.46 4.72
N PRO A 89 2.71 5.50 5.10
CA PRO A 89 3.56 5.45 6.28
C PRO A 89 2.69 5.31 7.53
N ILE A 90 3.06 4.37 8.39
CA ILE A 90 2.45 4.21 9.71
C ILE A 90 2.62 5.52 10.48
N LYS A 91 1.51 6.07 10.97
CA LYS A 91 1.54 7.31 11.75
C LYS A 91 1.81 6.95 13.20
N ASP A 92 2.50 7.84 13.93
CA ASP A 92 2.78 7.64 15.37
C ASP A 92 1.48 7.47 16.21
N SER A 93 0.33 7.86 15.66
CA SER A 93 -1.02 7.72 16.22
C SER A 93 -1.70 6.37 15.97
N ASP A 94 -1.16 5.51 15.11
CA ASP A 94 -1.74 4.20 14.84
C ASP A 94 -1.52 3.31 16.07
N TYR A 95 -2.63 2.84 16.66
CA TYR A 95 -2.64 2.07 17.90
C TYR A 95 -1.64 0.91 17.83
N GLY A 96 -0.57 1.00 18.63
CA GLY A 96 0.49 -0.02 18.67
C GLY A 96 1.86 0.46 18.21
N TYR A 97 2.00 1.69 17.68
CA TYR A 97 3.31 2.21 17.26
C TYR A 97 4.35 2.24 18.40
N GLY A 98 3.92 2.62 19.61
CA GLY A 98 4.76 2.54 20.81
C GLY A 98 5.08 1.11 21.26
N SER A 99 4.25 0.13 20.92
CA SER A 99 4.42 -1.28 21.29
C SER A 99 5.42 -1.99 20.36
N VAL A 100 5.37 -1.69 19.06
CA VAL A 100 6.27 -2.29 18.05
C VAL A 100 7.68 -1.69 18.07
N LEU A 101 7.82 -0.41 18.43
CA LEU A 101 9.13 0.26 18.56
C LEU A 101 9.97 -0.34 19.70
N ASN A 102 9.33 -0.69 20.81
CA ASN A 102 9.98 -1.25 21.99
C ASN A 102 10.30 -2.75 21.86
N ALA A 103 9.57 -3.49 21.01
CA ALA A 103 9.79 -4.92 20.79
C ALA A 103 10.95 -5.22 19.81
N TYR A 104 11.21 -4.35 18.82
CA TYR A 104 12.15 -4.65 17.74
C TYR A 104 13.25 -3.61 17.49
N GLY A 105 13.25 -2.48 18.19
CA GLY A 105 14.25 -1.42 18.03
C GLY A 105 14.12 -0.68 16.68
N SER A 106 14.20 0.64 16.73
CA SER A 106 14.10 1.49 15.55
C SER A 106 15.37 1.37 14.69
N PRO A 107 15.27 1.04 13.39
CA PRO A 107 15.13 2.12 12.41
C PRO A 107 14.16 1.88 11.23
N ILE A 108 13.39 0.79 11.18
CA ILE A 108 12.68 0.41 9.94
C ILE A 108 11.24 0.92 9.95
N LYS A 109 11.07 2.22 9.71
CA LYS A 109 9.77 2.88 9.47
C LYS A 109 9.03 2.42 8.20
N LYS A 110 9.38 1.27 7.59
CA LYS A 110 8.95 0.95 6.21
C LYS A 110 8.69 -0.52 5.89
N PHE A 111 8.76 -1.43 6.85
CA PHE A 111 8.56 -2.85 6.56
C PHE A 111 7.23 -3.31 7.12
N TYR A 112 6.25 -3.35 6.21
CA TYR A 112 4.95 -4.04 6.28
C TYR A 112 4.54 -4.49 7.69
N ILE A 113 4.07 -3.54 8.51
CA ILE A 113 3.16 -3.91 9.59
C ILE A 113 1.81 -4.13 8.91
N TYR A 114 1.33 -5.35 9.01
CA TYR A 114 0.12 -5.86 8.36
C TYR A 114 -1.08 -4.95 8.65
N HIS A 115 -1.40 -4.01 7.75
CA HIS A 115 -2.71 -3.34 7.72
C HIS A 115 -3.67 -4.18 6.87
N GLY A 116 -3.92 -5.43 7.30
CA GLY A 116 -5.11 -6.16 6.89
C GLY A 116 -6.35 -5.54 7.57
N PRO A 117 -7.57 -5.77 7.06
CA PRO A 117 -8.79 -5.37 7.77
C PRO A 117 -8.71 -5.88 9.22
N ASP A 118 -9.22 -5.11 10.17
CA ASP A 118 -9.10 -5.27 11.63
C ASP A 118 -9.48 -6.68 12.15
N VAL A 119 -8.72 -7.71 11.82
CA VAL A 119 -8.77 -8.99 12.50
C VAL A 119 -7.85 -8.82 13.69
N TYR A 120 -8.43 -8.33 14.78
CA TYR A 120 -7.82 -8.37 16.10
C TYR A 120 -7.29 -9.78 16.33
N ASP A 121 -5.96 -9.96 16.23
CA ASP A 121 -5.28 -11.15 16.71
C ASP A 121 -5.08 -10.97 18.22
N PRO A 122 -5.77 -11.75 19.07
CA PRO A 122 -5.64 -11.64 20.52
C PRO A 122 -4.27 -12.10 21.03
N ASN A 123 -3.41 -12.68 20.19
CA ASN A 123 -2.23 -13.39 20.66
C ASN A 123 -0.99 -13.20 19.76
N PRO A 124 -0.30 -12.04 19.85
CA PRO A 124 0.78 -11.67 18.94
C PRO A 124 2.14 -12.37 19.19
N LEU A 125 2.20 -13.44 20.00
CA LEU A 125 3.47 -14.06 20.45
C LEU A 125 3.47 -15.60 20.42
N MET A 126 2.96 -16.23 19.36
CA MET A 126 3.29 -17.63 19.03
C MET A 126 3.93 -17.73 17.65
#